data_AF-A0AA35ZEL6-F1
#
_entry.id   AF-A0AA35ZEL6-F1
#
_cell.length_a   1.000
_cell.length_b   1.000
_cell.length_c   1.000
_cell.angle_alpha   90.00
_cell.angle_beta   90.00
_cell.angle_gamma   90.00
#
_symmetry.space_group_name_H-M   'P 1'
#
loop_
_entity.id
_entity.type
_entity.pdbx_description
1 polymer ?
#
loop_
_entity_poly.entity_id
_entity_poly.type
_entity_poly.pdbx_seq_one_letter_code
_entity_poly.pdbx_strand_id
1 'polypeptide(L)'
;MTNFVSRNKAAQMHGRDGGEMSTRDLQKMVQALPQYNEQMDKLSLHVDLAGKINGIIMEMGLRDVGKLEQDLVFGDAGTKDIIKFLKEQDATDEQKIRLLMIYVATHPEKFETDKLAKILEQICFLKI
;
A
#
# COMPACT_ATOMS: atom_id res chain seq x y z
N MET A 1 1.73 -2.35 -18.42
CA MET A 1 1.10 -2.66 -19.72
C MET A 1 2.10 -3.16 -20.78
N THR A 2 3.25 -2.51 -20.98
CA THR A 2 4.21 -2.79 -22.08
C THR A 2 4.72 -4.24 -22.14
N ASN A 3 4.96 -4.88 -21.00
CA ASN A 3 5.41 -6.29 -20.92
C ASN A 3 4.30 -7.31 -21.23
N PHE A 4 3.03 -6.95 -20.98
CA PHE A 4 1.88 -7.80 -21.26
C PHE A 4 1.55 -7.77 -22.76
N VAL A 5 1.49 -6.56 -23.31
CA VAL A 5 1.29 -6.32 -24.74
C VAL A 5 2.39 -6.98 -25.56
N SER A 6 3.66 -6.88 -25.15
CA SER A 6 4.79 -7.50 -25.88
C SER A 6 4.91 -9.02 -25.74
N ARG A 7 4.23 -9.68 -24.80
CA ARG A 7 4.28 -11.15 -24.68
C ARG A 7 3.05 -11.86 -25.23
N ASN A 8 1.93 -11.16 -25.35
CA ASN A 8 0.69 -11.75 -25.85
C ASN A 8 0.45 -11.36 -27.32
N LYS A 9 0.46 -12.35 -28.22
CA LYS A 9 0.28 -12.13 -29.67
C LYS A 9 -1.06 -11.45 -30.00
N ALA A 10 -2.14 -11.80 -29.30
CA ALA A 10 -3.44 -11.15 -29.49
C ALA A 10 -3.36 -9.66 -29.07
N ALA A 11 -2.67 -9.36 -27.98
CA ALA A 11 -2.45 -7.99 -27.51
C ALA A 11 -1.56 -7.15 -28.44
N GLN A 12 -0.48 -7.73 -28.99
CA GLN A 12 0.41 -7.04 -29.95
C GLN A 12 -0.33 -6.67 -31.23
N MET A 13 -1.17 -7.56 -31.72
CA MET A 13 -1.87 -7.38 -33.00
C MET A 13 -3.08 -6.45 -32.84
N HIS A 14 -3.70 -6.37 -31.66
CA HIS A 14 -4.74 -5.38 -31.35
C HIS A 14 -4.21 -3.93 -31.31
N GLY A 15 -2.89 -3.74 -31.13
CA GLY A 15 -2.21 -2.44 -31.19
C GLY A 15 -1.57 -2.10 -32.54
N ARG A 16 -1.56 -3.03 -33.51
CA ARG A 16 -1.09 -2.76 -34.89
C ARG A 16 -2.27 -2.38 -35.76
N ASP A 17 -2.53 -1.09 -35.87
CA ASP A 17 -3.45 -0.52 -36.86
C ASP A 17 -2.96 -0.84 -38.29
N GLY A 18 -3.75 -1.60 -39.05
CA GLY A 18 -3.78 -1.49 -40.52
C GLY A 18 -2.75 -2.22 -41.40
N GLY A 19 -2.05 -3.26 -40.93
CA GLY A 19 -1.22 -4.11 -41.81
C GLY A 19 -1.96 -5.37 -42.28
N GLU A 20 -1.89 -5.74 -43.57
CA GLU A 20 -2.53 -6.94 -44.14
C GLU A 20 -2.23 -8.20 -43.31
N MET A 21 -3.23 -8.66 -42.55
CA MET A 21 -3.12 -9.83 -41.69
C MET A 21 -3.42 -11.09 -42.51
N SER A 22 -2.46 -12.02 -42.59
CA SER A 22 -2.69 -13.30 -43.26
C SER A 22 -3.79 -14.10 -42.57
N THR A 23 -4.59 -14.85 -43.33
CA THR A 23 -5.62 -15.77 -42.81
C THR A 23 -5.06 -16.77 -41.80
N ARG A 24 -3.79 -17.17 -41.93
CA ARG A 24 -3.09 -18.04 -40.98
C ARG A 24 -2.78 -17.34 -39.65
N ASP A 25 -2.50 -16.04 -39.68
CA ASP A 25 -2.25 -15.26 -38.46
C ASP A 25 -3.56 -14.94 -37.72
N LEU A 26 -4.64 -14.74 -38.47
CA LEU A 26 -6.00 -14.64 -37.93
C LEU A 26 -6.41 -15.92 -37.19
N GLN A 27 -6.11 -17.10 -37.75
CA GLN A 27 -6.40 -18.38 -37.09
C GLN A 27 -5.64 -18.56 -35.77
N LYS A 28 -4.36 -18.19 -35.72
CA LYS A 28 -3.56 -18.24 -34.49
C LYS A 28 -4.05 -17.25 -33.43
N MET A 29 -4.52 -16.08 -33.86
CA MET A 29 -5.12 -15.09 -32.96
C MET A 29 -6.37 -15.67 -32.30
N VAL A 30 -7.31 -16.19 -33.09
CA VAL A 30 -8.57 -16.76 -32.59
C VAL A 30 -8.30 -17.88 -31.57
N GLN A 31 -7.31 -18.73 -31.82
CA GLN A 31 -6.90 -19.78 -30.88
C GLN A 31 -6.30 -19.23 -29.57
N ALA A 32 -5.64 -18.07 -29.60
CA ALA A 32 -5.03 -17.44 -28.43
C ALA A 32 -5.98 -16.52 -27.64
N LEU A 33 -7.16 -16.17 -28.20
CA LEU A 33 -8.13 -15.28 -27.55
C LEU A 33 -8.61 -15.78 -26.17
N PRO A 34 -8.93 -17.07 -25.95
CA PRO A 34 -9.36 -17.53 -24.63
C PRO A 34 -8.28 -17.31 -23.57
N GLN A 35 -7.02 -17.60 -23.91
CA GLN A 35 -5.88 -17.39 -23.02
C GLN A 35 -5.60 -15.90 -22.78
N TYR A 36 -5.77 -15.06 -23.80
CA TYR A 36 -5.68 -13.60 -23.66
C TYR A 36 -6.75 -13.06 -22.70
N ASN A 37 -8.01 -13.52 -22.83
CA ASN A 37 -9.10 -13.08 -21.97
C ASN A 37 -8.83 -13.45 -20.50
N GLU A 38 -8.46 -14.70 -20.19
CA GLU A 38 -8.11 -15.08 -18.81
C GLU A 38 -6.96 -14.24 -18.24
N GLN A 39 -5.97 -13.93 -19.08
CA GLN A 39 -4.83 -13.11 -18.69
C GLN A 39 -5.23 -11.65 -18.48
N MET A 40 -6.14 -11.13 -19.29
CA MET A 40 -6.68 -9.78 -19.15
C MET A 40 -7.55 -9.66 -17.88
N ASP A 41 -8.39 -10.64 -17.61
CA ASP A 41 -9.26 -10.66 -16.42
C ASP A 41 -8.43 -10.64 -15.13
N LYS A 42 -7.37 -11.47 -15.06
CA LYS A 42 -6.43 -11.47 -13.93
C LYS A 42 -5.74 -10.12 -13.78
N LEU A 43 -5.28 -9.54 -14.89
CA LEU A 43 -4.61 -8.23 -14.86
C LEU A 43 -5.58 -7.11 -14.41
N SER A 44 -6.81 -7.11 -14.92
CA SER A 44 -7.84 -6.15 -14.54
C SER A 44 -8.12 -6.21 -13.05
N LEU A 45 -8.28 -7.42 -12.50
CA LEU A 45 -8.47 -7.62 -11.07
C LEU A 45 -7.31 -7.03 -10.25
N HIS A 46 -6.06 -7.22 -10.66
CA HIS A 46 -4.91 -6.65 -9.97
C HIS A 46 -4.89 -5.12 -10.05
N VAL A 47 -5.26 -4.53 -11.18
CA VAL A 47 -5.36 -3.06 -11.34
C VAL A 47 -6.42 -2.50 -10.41
N ASP A 48 -7.60 -3.12 -10.37
CA ASP A 48 -8.69 -2.69 -9.50
C ASP A 48 -8.33 -2.79 -8.02
N LEU A 49 -7.69 -3.89 -7.60
CA LEU A 49 -7.21 -4.06 -6.24
C LEU A 49 -6.13 -3.03 -5.88
N ALA A 50 -5.16 -2.80 -6.77
CA ALA A 50 -4.12 -1.80 -6.54
C ALA A 50 -4.71 -0.39 -6.42
N GLY A 51 -5.73 -0.06 -7.23
CA GLY A 51 -6.48 1.19 -7.14
C GLY A 51 -7.15 1.35 -5.77
N LYS A 52 -7.87 0.33 -5.31
CA LYS A 52 -8.53 0.33 -3.98
C LYS A 52 -7.53 0.48 -2.84
N ILE A 53 -6.44 -0.29 -2.86
CA ILE A 53 -5.39 -0.22 -1.84
C ILE A 53 -4.77 1.17 -1.81
N ASN A 54 -4.44 1.75 -2.98
CA ASN A 54 -3.87 3.08 -3.04
C ASN A 54 -4.84 4.16 -2.53
N GLY A 55 -6.14 4.01 -2.79
CA GLY A 55 -7.18 4.85 -2.20
C GLY A 55 -7.13 4.85 -0.68
N ILE A 56 -7.17 3.65 -0.07
CA ILE A 56 -7.10 3.47 1.40
C ILE A 56 -5.81 4.07 1.97
N ILE A 57 -4.66 3.85 1.31
CA ILE A 57 -3.37 4.41 1.75
C ILE A 57 -3.41 5.94 1.84
N MET A 58 -4.06 6.60 0.88
CA MET A 58 -4.17 8.06 0.86
C MET A 58 -5.21 8.55 1.88
N GLU A 59 -6.40 7.97 1.89
CA GLU A 59 -7.51 8.39 2.76
C GLU A 59 -7.18 8.26 4.24
N MET A 60 -6.50 7.18 4.63
CA MET A 60 -6.14 6.93 6.02
C MET A 60 -4.74 7.47 6.40
N GLY A 61 -4.05 8.17 5.49
CA GLY A 61 -2.69 8.68 5.75
C GLY A 61 -1.66 7.59 6.10
N LEU A 62 -1.79 6.39 5.52
CA LEU A 62 -1.01 5.22 5.93
C LEU A 62 0.49 5.35 5.65
N ARG A 63 0.88 6.22 4.71
CA ARG A 63 2.29 6.47 4.40
C ARG A 63 3.03 7.11 5.56
N ASP A 64 2.44 8.12 6.18
CA ASP A 64 3.11 8.90 7.22
C ASP A 64 3.21 8.11 8.52
N VAL A 65 2.10 7.48 8.93
CA VAL A 65 2.10 6.59 10.11
C VAL A 65 3.03 5.39 9.89
N GLY A 66 2.99 4.75 8.70
CA GLY A 66 3.83 3.60 8.40
C GLY A 66 5.31 3.95 8.36
N LYS A 67 5.67 5.16 7.93
CA LYS A 67 7.06 5.65 8.00
C LYS A 67 7.51 5.82 9.45
N LEU A 68 6.69 6.47 10.28
CA LEU A 68 6.99 6.62 11.70
C LEU A 68 7.12 5.26 12.41
N GLU A 69 6.24 4.31 12.11
CA GLU A 69 6.32 2.94 12.65
C GLU A 69 7.65 2.27 12.31
N GLN A 70 8.11 2.38 11.06
CA GLN A 70 9.42 1.85 10.66
C GLN A 70 10.54 2.54 11.43
N ASP A 71 10.53 3.87 11.48
CA ASP A 71 11.58 4.63 12.14
C ASP A 71 11.65 4.32 13.65
N LEU A 72 10.51 4.03 14.28
CA LEU A 72 10.46 3.56 15.68
C LEU A 72 11.06 2.16 15.85
N VAL A 73 10.86 1.25 14.89
CA VAL A 73 11.41 -0.12 14.91
C VAL A 73 12.92 -0.11 14.68
N PHE A 74 13.41 0.75 13.79
CA PHE A 74 14.84 0.87 13.49
C PHE A 74 15.61 1.79 14.46
N GLY A 75 14.91 2.52 15.33
CA GLY A 75 15.52 3.45 16.30
C GLY A 75 15.85 4.83 15.75
N ASP A 76 15.35 5.16 14.55
CA ASP A 76 15.50 6.45 13.88
C ASP A 76 14.49 7.51 14.39
N ALA A 77 13.46 7.08 15.12
CA ALA A 77 12.46 7.95 15.75
C ALA A 77 12.27 7.65 17.25
N GLY A 78 11.73 8.62 17.98
CA GLY A 78 11.44 8.46 19.41
C GLY A 78 10.18 9.17 19.87
N THR A 79 10.09 9.43 21.18
CA THR A 79 8.89 9.99 21.83
C THR A 79 8.46 11.33 21.23
N LYS A 80 9.41 12.17 20.82
CA LYS A 80 9.12 13.49 20.26
C LYS A 80 8.40 13.39 18.92
N ASP A 81 8.79 12.43 18.09
CA ASP A 81 8.21 12.22 16.76
C ASP A 81 6.79 11.67 16.86
N ILE A 82 6.55 10.76 17.82
CA ILE A 82 5.19 10.30 18.17
C ILE A 82 4.31 11.47 18.62
N ILE A 83 4.79 12.28 19.57
CA ILE A 83 4.01 13.43 20.06
C ILE A 83 3.73 14.43 18.95
N LYS A 84 4.70 14.66 18.06
CA LYS A 84 4.52 15.54 16.89
C LYS A 84 3.45 14.98 15.96
N PHE A 85 3.55 13.71 15.57
CA PHE A 85 2.59 13.04 14.72
C PHE A 85 1.17 13.12 15.27
N LEU A 86 0.99 12.82 16.57
CA LEU A 86 -0.32 12.85 17.23
C LEU A 86 -0.92 14.25 17.40
N LYS A 87 -0.10 15.30 17.31
CA LYS A 87 -0.57 16.70 17.36
C LYS A 87 -0.92 17.24 15.98
N GLU A 88 -0.16 16.85 14.96
CA GLU A 88 -0.27 17.39 13.61
C GLU A 88 -1.25 16.59 12.75
N GLN A 89 -1.43 15.30 13.03
CA GLN A 89 -2.28 14.41 12.27
C GLN A 89 -3.50 14.00 13.09
N ASP A 90 -4.67 13.98 12.45
CA ASP A 90 -5.90 13.41 13.01
C ASP A 90 -5.85 11.88 12.93
N ALA A 91 -4.96 11.30 13.74
CA ALA A 91 -4.71 9.87 13.75
C ALA A 91 -5.91 9.11 14.30
N THR A 92 -6.25 7.98 13.68
CA THR A 92 -7.31 7.10 14.21
C THR A 92 -6.84 6.45 15.51
N ASP A 93 -7.78 6.04 16.36
CA ASP A 93 -7.42 5.38 17.62
C ASP A 93 -6.63 4.08 17.40
N GLU A 94 -6.89 3.37 16.30
CA GLU A 94 -6.09 2.21 15.89
C GLU A 94 -4.63 2.59 15.62
N GLN A 95 -4.39 3.69 14.89
CA GLN A 95 -3.02 4.18 14.62
C GLN A 95 -2.31 4.60 15.91
N LYS A 96 -3.01 5.26 16.83
CA LYS A 96 -2.48 5.64 18.14
C LYS A 96 -2.04 4.43 18.95
N ILE A 97 -2.89 3.41 19.04
CA ILE A 97 -2.62 2.17 19.77
C ILE A 97 -1.45 1.41 19.14
N ARG A 98 -1.41 1.31 17.80
CA ARG A 98 -0.35 0.59 17.10
C ARG A 98 1.03 1.25 17.30
N LEU A 99 1.10 2.57 17.18
CA LEU A 99 2.33 3.34 17.46
C LEU A 99 2.79 3.13 18.90
N LEU A 100 1.86 3.14 19.85
CA LEU A 100 2.18 2.90 21.25
C LEU A 100 2.73 1.48 21.47
N MET A 101 2.08 0.45 20.93
CA MET A 101 2.54 -0.94 21.05
C MET A 101 3.95 -1.13 20.48
N ILE A 102 4.23 -0.51 19.33
CA ILE A 102 5.58 -0.52 18.73
C ILE A 102 6.58 0.17 19.66
N TYR A 103 6.25 1.37 20.15
CA TYR A 103 7.11 2.12 21.06
C TYR A 103 7.43 1.34 22.34
N VAL A 104 6.44 0.63 22.91
CA VAL A 104 6.62 -0.27 24.06
C VAL A 104 7.63 -1.36 23.74
N ALA A 105 7.45 -2.03 22.61
CA ALA A 105 8.26 -3.17 22.21
C ALA A 105 9.71 -2.77 21.89
N THR A 106 9.94 -1.55 21.38
CA THR A 106 11.27 -1.09 20.97
C THR A 106 12.04 -0.39 22.09
N HIS A 107 11.36 0.06 23.15
CA HIS A 107 11.98 0.75 24.29
C HIS A 107 11.55 0.18 25.65
N PRO A 108 11.73 -1.13 25.90
CA PRO A 108 11.30 -1.76 27.14
C PRO A 108 11.97 -1.17 28.39
N GLU A 109 13.17 -0.61 28.27
CA GLU A 109 13.88 0.06 29.38
C GLU A 109 13.19 1.35 29.85
N LYS A 110 12.35 1.96 29.00
CA LYS A 110 11.59 3.17 29.35
C LYS A 110 10.32 2.86 30.15
N PHE A 111 9.99 1.58 30.35
CA PHE A 111 8.76 1.14 31.02
C PHE A 111 8.81 1.12 32.54
N GLU A 112 9.99 1.25 33.16
CA GLU A 112 10.11 1.21 34.62
C GLU A 112 9.76 2.55 35.33
N THR A 113 9.22 3.56 34.63
CA THR A 113 8.97 4.89 35.22
C THR A 113 7.63 5.52 34.82
N ASP A 114 7.08 6.36 35.71
CA ASP A 114 5.88 7.23 35.54
C ASP A 114 5.82 8.03 34.22
N LYS A 115 6.93 8.11 33.48
CA LYS A 115 7.00 8.70 32.14
C LYS A 115 6.08 7.99 31.16
N LEU A 116 5.94 6.66 31.26
CA LEU A 116 5.03 5.93 30.40
C LEU A 116 3.58 6.30 30.70
N ALA A 117 3.17 6.33 31.97
CA ALA A 117 1.81 6.71 32.34
C ALA A 117 1.46 8.10 31.79
N LYS A 118 2.41 9.04 31.84
CA LYS A 118 2.25 10.38 31.25
C LYS A 118 2.20 10.37 29.72
N ILE A 119 2.99 9.53 29.05
CA ILE A 119 2.92 9.37 27.60
C ILE A 119 1.60 8.73 27.20
N LEU A 120 1.18 7.66 27.88
CA LEU A 120 -0.13 7.02 27.71
C LEU A 120 -1.26 8.01 27.93
N GLU A 121 -1.20 8.81 29.00
CA GLU A 121 -2.17 9.86 29.26
C GLU A 121 -2.15 10.90 28.13
N GLN A 122 -0.99 11.39 27.69
CA GLN A 122 -0.94 12.35 26.58
C GLN A 122 -1.45 11.78 25.26
N ILE A 123 -1.16 10.51 24.96
CA ILE A 123 -1.60 9.83 23.74
C ILE A 123 -3.12 9.55 23.79
N CYS A 124 -3.65 9.13 24.94
CA CYS A 124 -5.07 8.82 25.13
C CYS A 124 -5.94 10.05 25.41
N PHE A 125 -5.40 11.12 26.00
CA PHE A 125 -6.11 12.36 26.36
C PHE A 125 -5.82 13.54 25.43
N LEU A 126 -5.09 13.36 24.32
CA LEU A 126 -5.11 14.29 23.19
C LEU A 126 -6.50 14.22 22.52
N LYS A 127 -7.47 14.87 23.18
CA LYS A 127 -8.85 15.21 22.80
C LYS A 127 -9.72 14.08 22.21
N ILE A 128 -10.54 13.50 23.09
CA ILE A 128 -11.99 13.36 22.84
C ILE A 128 -12.62 14.75 22.98
#